data_AF-A0A9E3R7Q9-F1
#
_entry.id   AF-A0A9E3R7Q9-F1
#
_cell.length_a   1.000
_cell.length_b   1.000
_cell.length_c   1.000
_cell.angle_alpha   90.00
_cell.angle_beta   90.00
_cell.angle_gamma   90.00
#
_symmetry.space_group_name_H-M   'P 1'
#
loop_
_entity.id
_entity.type
_entity.pdbx_description
1 polymer ?
#
loop_
_entity_poly.entity_id
_entity_poly.type
_entity_poly.pdbx_seq_one_letter_code
_entity_poly.pdbx_strand_id
1 'polypeptide(L)' 'MQVFTPTEVTKHATNKYLSVLVAAKYARVLNEFPRDRSKSGEKKLTTRALEDLSGGDIEYRVVPRRRPKGE' A
#
# COMPACT_ATOMS: atom_id res chain seq x y z
N MET A 1 -3.54 -17.61 3.76
CA MET A 1 -3.52 -16.50 2.78
C MET A 1 -4.73 -15.62 3.09
N GLN A 2 -4.52 -14.36 3.48
CA GLN A 2 -5.60 -13.45 3.89
C GLN A 2 -6.21 -12.79 2.65
N VAL A 3 -7.54 -12.70 2.60
CA VAL A 3 -8.31 -12.11 1.50
C VAL A 3 -8.92 -10.80 1.98
N PHE A 4 -8.79 -9.74 1.17
CA PHE A 4 -9.40 -8.44 1.42
C PHE A 4 -10.45 -8.17 0.35
N THR A 5 -11.65 -7.81 0.77
CA THR A 5 -12.76 -7.49 -0.12
C THR A 5 -12.67 -6.04 -0.61
N PRO A 6 -13.25 -5.72 -1.79
CA PRO A 6 -13.27 -4.35 -2.28
C PRO A 6 -13.85 -3.35 -1.29
N THR A 7 -14.89 -3.75 -0.53
CA THR A 7 -15.56 -2.91 0.46
C THR A 7 -14.68 -2.61 1.67
N GLU A 8 -13.82 -3.53 2.09
CA GLU A 8 -12.86 -3.32 3.19
C GLU A 8 -11.79 -2.30 2.79
N VAL A 9 -11.19 -2.46 1.60
CA VAL A 9 -10.06 -1.62 1.17
C VAL A 9 -10.47 -0.22 0.72
N THR A 10 -11.75 0.03 0.45
CA THR A 10 -12.28 1.35 0.09
C THR A 10 -12.77 2.17 1.28
N LYS A 11 -12.74 1.64 2.51
CA LYS A 11 -13.10 2.42 3.71
C LYS A 11 -12.22 3.67 3.87
N HIS A 12 -10.95 3.53 3.54
CA HIS A 12 -9.93 4.58 3.68
C HIS A 12 -9.33 5.00 2.33
N ALA A 13 -9.99 4.63 1.21
CA ALA A 13 -9.53 4.98 -0.13
C ALA A 13 -10.69 5.22 -1.09
N THR A 14 -10.52 6.21 -1.97
CA THR A 14 -11.60 6.70 -2.85
C THR A 14 -12.18 5.63 -3.78
N ASN A 15 -11.35 4.68 -4.22
CA ASN A 15 -11.80 3.55 -5.04
C ASN A 15 -10.83 2.38 -4.94
N LYS A 16 -11.32 1.18 -5.29
CA LYS A 16 -10.55 -0.08 -5.18
C LYS A 16 -9.24 -0.09 -5.97
N TYR A 17 -9.17 0.64 -7.09
CA TYR A 17 -7.96 0.69 -7.91
C TYR A 17 -6.87 1.52 -7.24
N LEU A 18 -7.24 2.67 -6.69
CA LEU A 18 -6.36 3.53 -5.91
C LEU A 18 -5.87 2.79 -4.66
N SER A 19 -6.73 2.05 -3.97
CA SER A 19 -6.34 1.21 -2.83
C SER A 19 -5.18 0.28 -3.17
N VAL A 20 -5.27 -0.42 -4.30
CA VAL A 20 -4.24 -1.34 -4.76
C VAL A 20 -2.93 -0.60 -5.09
N LEU A 21 -3.00 0.55 -5.75
CA LEU A 21 -1.82 1.36 -6.07
C LEU A 21 -1.12 1.88 -4.82
N VAL A 22 -1.87 2.37 -3.84
CA VAL A 22 -1.35 2.87 -2.56
C VAL A 22 -0.68 1.74 -1.78
N ALA A 23 -1.37 0.61 -1.59
CA ALA A 23 -0.82 -0.55 -0.88
C ALA A 23 0.44 -1.09 -1.58
N ALA A 24 0.44 -1.19 -2.91
CA ALA A 24 1.61 -1.65 -3.67
C ALA A 24 2.81 -0.69 -3.52
N LYS A 25 2.56 0.63 -3.57
CA LYS A 25 3.62 1.62 -3.38
C LYS A 25 4.16 1.58 -1.95
N TYR A 26 3.29 1.51 -0.95
CA TYR A 26 3.68 1.42 0.45
C TYR A 26 4.48 0.13 0.73
N ALA A 27 4.06 -1.01 0.18
CA ALA A 27 4.82 -2.27 0.27
C ALA A 27 6.23 -2.16 -0.34
N ARG A 28 6.42 -1.41 -1.44
CA ARG A 28 7.74 -1.15 -2.01
C ARG A 28 8.61 -0.31 -1.07
N VAL A 29 8.04 0.74 -0.49
CA VAL A 29 8.73 1.58 0.51
C VAL A 29 9.15 0.74 1.73
N LEU A 30 8.26 -0.10 2.25
CA LEU A 30 8.60 -1.01 3.36
C LEU A 30 9.72 -2.01 2.99
N ASN A 31 9.82 -2.39 1.72
CA ASN A 31 10.85 -3.30 1.24
C ASN A 31 12.24 -2.64 1.09
N GLU A 32 12.32 -1.31 1.04
CA GLU A 32 13.58 -0.57 0.97
C GLU A 32 14.32 -0.57 2.32
N PHE A 33 13.61 -0.77 3.44
CA PHE A 33 14.23 -0.82 4.75
C PHE A 33 14.91 -2.19 5.01
N PRO A 34 16.06 -2.22 5.71
CA PRO A 34 16.68 -3.47 6.13
C PRO A 34 15.72 -4.25 7.02
N ARG A 35 15.39 -5.49 6.63
CA ARG A 35 14.52 -6.36 7.41
C ARG A 35 15.30 -7.56 7.93
N ASP A 36 15.08 -7.84 9.20
CA ASP A 36 15.64 -9.01 9.86
C ASP A 36 14.91 -10.26 9.39
N ARG A 37 15.48 -10.92 8.36
CA ARG A 37 14.93 -12.14 7.77
C ARG A 37 15.02 -13.36 8.69
N SER A 38 15.69 -13.25 9.83
CA SER A 38 15.77 -14.33 10.82
C SER A 38 14.48 -14.47 11.64
N LYS A 39 13.59 -13.46 11.62
CA LYS A 39 12.29 -13.51 12.30
C LYS A 39 11.29 -14.36 11.52
N SER A 40 11.15 -15.62 11.95
CA SER A 40 10.05 -16.50 11.54
C SER A 40 8.69 -15.86 11.87
N GLY A 41 7.74 -15.91 10.95
CA GLY A 41 6.35 -15.49 11.16
C GLY A 41 5.98 -14.10 10.64
N GLU A 42 6.90 -13.36 10.01
CA GLU A 42 6.55 -12.05 9.45
C GLU A 42 5.61 -12.18 8.24
N LYS A 43 4.50 -11.40 8.24
CA LYS A 43 3.56 -11.36 7.12
C LYS A 43 4.27 -10.84 5.86
N LYS A 44 3.83 -11.32 4.68
CA LYS A 44 4.24 -10.75 3.39
C LYS A 44 3.92 -9.24 3.37
N LEU A 45 4.82 -8.42 2.84
CA LEU A 45 4.66 -6.96 2.82
C LEU A 45 3.38 -6.49 2.15
N THR A 46 2.95 -7.19 1.10
CA THR A 46 1.72 -6.87 0.39
C THR A 46 0.48 -7.16 1.24
N THR A 47 0.51 -8.20 2.08
CA THR A 47 -0.56 -8.50 3.04
C THR A 47 -0.59 -7.45 4.14
N ARG A 48 0.57 -7.10 4.71
CA ARG A 48 0.68 -6.03 5.72
C ARG A 48 0.22 -4.68 5.16
N ALA A 49 0.63 -4.32 3.95
CA ALA A 49 0.25 -3.06 3.33
C ALA A 49 -1.26 -2.94 3.08
N LEU A 50 -1.94 -4.04 2.73
CA LEU A 50 -3.41 -4.04 2.61
C LEU A 50 -4.10 -4.00 3.97
N GLU A 51 -3.51 -4.61 4.99
CA GLU A 51 -3.99 -4.55 6.38
C GLU A 51 -3.92 -3.12 6.91
N ASP A 52 -2.74 -2.51 6.85
CA ASP A 52 -2.50 -1.12 7.27
C ASP A 52 -3.41 -0.14 6.50
N LEU A 53 -3.62 -0.35 5.18
CA LEU A 53 -4.56 0.47 4.41
C LEU A 53 -6.01 0.30 4.87
N SER A 54 -6.43 -0.94 5.15
CA SER A 54 -7.81 -1.25 5.55
C SER A 54 -8.10 -0.83 7.00
N GLY A 55 -7.07 -0.75 7.84
CA GLY A 55 -7.14 -0.21 9.20
C GLY A 55 -7.10 1.32 9.28
N GLY A 56 -6.71 1.99 8.18
CA GLY A 56 -6.56 3.44 8.15
C GLY A 56 -5.20 3.93 8.68
N ASP A 57 -4.22 3.03 8.80
CA ASP A 57 -2.86 3.33 9.29
C ASP A 57 -1.96 3.97 8.22
N ILE A 58 -2.49 4.16 7.00
CA ILE A 58 -1.78 4.78 5.87
C ILE A 58 -2.41 6.12 5.51
N GLU A 59 -1.69 7.19 5.77
CA GLU A 59 -1.99 8.50 5.21
C GLU A 59 -1.31 8.68 3.85
N TYR A 60 -2.05 9.16 2.86
CA TYR A 60 -1.50 9.43 1.53
C TYR A 60 -2.20 10.60 0.85
N ARG A 61 -1.49 11.20 -0.10
CA ARG A 61 -2.04 12.21 -1.02
C ARG A 61 -1.67 11.86 -2.44
N VAL A 62 -2.66 11.89 -3.34
CA VAL A 62 -2.41 11.76 -4.78
C VAL A 62 -1.82 13.06 -5.31
N VAL A 63 -0.59 12.98 -5.84
CA VAL A 63 0.08 14.13 -6.45
C VAL A 63 0.07 13.94 -7.97
N PRO A 64 -0.49 14.88 -8.74
CA PRO A 64 -0.48 14.79 -10.20
C PRO A 64 0.95 14.86 -10.73
N ARG A 65 1.26 14.03 -11.73
CA ARG A 65 2.56 14.04 -12.39
C ARG A 65 2.71 15.36 -13.16
N ARG A 66 3.74 16.16 -12.85
CA ARG A 66 4.10 17.33 -13.66
C ARG A 66 4.53 16.83 -15.04
N ARG A 67 3.83 17.26 -16.10
CA ARG A 67 4.30 17.04 -17.47
C ARG A 67 5.51 17.94 -17.67
N PRO A 68 6.65 17.43 -18.18
CA PRO A 68 7.71 18.32 -18.64
C PRO A 68 7.12 19.26 -19.70
N LYS A 69 7.45 20.54 -19.62
CA LYS A 69 7.05 21.53 -20.62
C LYS A 69 7.62 21.03 -21.94
N GLY A 70 6.74 20.70 -22.90
CA GLY A 70 7.16 20.21 -24.20
C GLY A 70 8.16 21.18 -24.81
N GLU A 71 9.29 20.63 -25.25
CA GLU A 71 10.26 21.29 -26.12
C GLU A 71 9.88 21.01 -27.58
#